data_AF-A0A821UMV9-F1
#
_entry.id   AF-A0A821UMV9-F1
#
_cell.length_a   1.000
_cell.length_b   1.000
_cell.length_c   1.000
_cell.angle_alpha   90.00
_cell.angle_beta   90.00
_cell.angle_gamma   90.00
#
_symmetry.space_group_name_H-M   'P 1'
#
loop_
_entity.id
_entity.type
_entity.pdbx_description
1 polymer ?
#
loop_
_entity_poly.entity_id
_entity_poly.type
_entity_poly.pdbx_seq_one_letter_code
_entity_poly.pdbx_strand_id
1 'polypeptide(L)'
;MWILLIHLDHKLSFDFFLLAPGHTGAGFWGDLRNCDIPYWTAEIILRYASELEKVDFIYYTGDIPPHNVWNQSREQQLYSLNTINDLLAKTFPNKTFYSAVGNHETAPCNLFPTPNIRSDNISWLYQVLADNWIKLGLPEDTRKSIEHGGFYTTVIRPGLRLISLNMNYCSWENFWLFINSTDPLDQLQWMIQWLQYAEDHGEKVHIIGHHPPKQCLASFSWNFNKIINRYENTIAGQFYAHTHNDEFVINYDEIDQQRYRVYKIDGNYPESSYWVLDHRTVIMNLTATNIYNQTIFLDEYDARDAYEMKNLFPNDWHNLIERLKNNIDGPLMSLVYQYYTKSYGNGNQCDHNCRRGLLCDFITYRSEDPHACDSILD
;
A
#
# COMPACT_ATOMS: atom_id res chain seq x y z
N MET A 1 -9.24 -3.91 -17.20
CA MET A 1 -8.67 -4.86 -16.22
C MET A 1 -9.20 -4.49 -14.84
N TRP A 2 -9.39 -5.44 -13.94
CA TRP A 2 -9.74 -5.16 -12.54
C TRP A 2 -8.69 -5.76 -11.60
N ILE A 3 -8.13 -4.96 -10.69
CA ILE A 3 -7.15 -5.41 -9.69
C ILE A 3 -7.77 -5.21 -8.30
N LEU A 4 -7.64 -6.20 -7.42
CA LEU A 4 -7.83 -6.03 -5.99
C LEU A 4 -6.48 -5.73 -5.35
N LEU A 5 -6.32 -4.56 -4.74
CA LEU A 5 -5.24 -4.31 -3.78
C LEU A 5 -5.73 -4.76 -2.41
N ILE A 6 -5.07 -5.77 -1.85
CA ILE A 6 -5.24 -6.25 -0.48
C ILE A 6 -4.11 -5.68 0.36
N HIS A 7 -4.49 -4.92 1.38
CA HIS A 7 -3.67 -4.71 2.56
C HIS A 7 -4.51 -5.10 3.77
N LEU A 8 -3.97 -5.95 4.64
CA LEU A 8 -4.63 -6.35 5.88
C LEU A 8 -4.19 -5.36 6.95
N ASP A 9 -4.94 -4.28 7.09
CA ASP A 9 -4.67 -3.26 8.11
C ASP A 9 -4.78 -3.88 9.52
N HIS A 10 -3.61 -4.06 10.15
CA HIS A 10 -3.47 -4.57 11.51
C HIS A 10 -3.49 -3.47 12.59
N LYS A 11 -3.94 -2.23 12.30
CA LYS A 11 -3.78 -1.08 13.22
C LYS A 11 -5.02 -0.19 13.25
N LEU A 12 -5.99 -0.54 14.10
CA LEU A 12 -7.16 0.31 14.36
C LEU A 12 -6.80 1.41 15.38
N SER A 13 -6.05 2.43 14.95
CA SER A 13 -5.48 3.45 15.83
C SER A 13 -6.07 4.86 15.64
N PHE A 14 -7.15 5.18 16.37
CA PHE A 14 -7.58 6.57 16.60
C PHE A 14 -7.96 6.82 18.06
N ASP A 15 -7.15 7.59 18.78
CA ASP A 15 -7.49 8.11 20.10
C ASP A 15 -8.53 9.23 20.00
N PHE A 16 -9.82 8.87 19.92
CA PHE A 16 -10.92 9.59 20.58
C PHE A 16 -12.20 8.73 20.63
N PHE A 17 -12.96 8.84 21.73
CA PHE A 17 -14.04 7.92 22.10
C PHE A 17 -15.30 7.99 21.19
N LEU A 18 -15.55 6.95 20.40
CA LEU A 18 -16.90 6.54 19.98
C LEU A 18 -17.13 5.03 20.15
N LEU A 19 -17.14 4.58 21.40
CA LEU A 19 -17.64 3.25 21.76
C LEU A 19 -19.15 3.12 21.48
N ALA A 20 -19.59 1.93 21.08
CA ALA A 20 -21.01 1.56 21.18
C ALA A 20 -21.47 1.68 22.65
N PRO A 21 -22.56 2.43 22.97
CA PRO A 21 -22.92 2.72 24.36
C PRO A 21 -23.15 1.45 25.20
N GLY A 22 -22.24 1.19 26.14
CA GLY A 22 -22.33 0.10 27.12
C GLY A 22 -21.26 -0.98 27.05
N HIS A 23 -20.40 -1.01 26.02
CA HIS A 23 -19.35 -2.03 25.90
C HIS A 23 -17.96 -1.49 26.27
N THR A 24 -17.23 -2.23 27.11
CA THR A 24 -15.88 -1.86 27.61
C THR A 24 -14.76 -2.83 27.19
N GLY A 25 -15.08 -4.12 27.01
CA GLY A 25 -14.17 -5.13 26.43
C GLY A 25 -13.96 -4.94 24.93
N ALA A 26 -13.14 -5.80 24.32
CA ALA A 26 -12.92 -5.79 22.86
C ALA A 26 -14.13 -6.33 22.09
N GLY A 27 -14.41 -5.77 20.91
CA GLY A 27 -15.40 -6.29 19.98
C GLY A 27 -15.00 -7.65 19.37
N PHE A 28 -15.98 -8.51 19.08
CA PHE A 28 -15.71 -9.84 18.51
C PHE A 28 -15.07 -9.76 17.12
N TRP A 29 -15.45 -8.77 16.31
CA TRP A 29 -14.92 -8.59 14.95
C TRP A 29 -13.65 -7.71 14.91
N GLY A 30 -13.10 -7.33 16.08
CA GLY A 30 -12.07 -6.31 16.22
C GLY A 30 -12.58 -5.08 17.00
N ASP A 31 -11.68 -4.14 17.28
CA ASP A 31 -11.93 -3.00 18.15
C ASP A 31 -11.27 -1.71 17.62
N LEU A 32 -11.89 -0.55 17.79
CA LEU A 32 -11.41 0.73 17.24
C LEU A 32 -10.33 1.43 18.08
N ARG A 33 -9.96 0.85 19.24
CA ARG A 33 -8.74 1.20 19.99
C ARG A 33 -7.55 0.47 19.36
N ASN A 34 -6.33 0.98 19.58
CA ASN A 34 -5.06 0.44 19.09
C ASN A 34 -4.92 -1.09 19.31
N CYS A 35 -5.34 -1.87 18.31
CA CYS A 35 -5.50 -3.32 18.31
C CYS A 35 -5.43 -3.84 16.87
N ASP A 36 -4.93 -5.07 16.70
CA ASP A 36 -4.93 -5.80 15.44
C ASP A 36 -6.27 -6.50 15.16
N ILE A 37 -6.56 -6.78 13.89
CA ILE A 37 -7.74 -7.58 13.51
C ILE A 37 -7.57 -9.07 13.84
N PRO A 38 -8.63 -9.77 14.30
CA PRO A 38 -8.57 -11.21 14.51
C PRO A 38 -8.69 -11.99 13.19
N TYR A 39 -8.16 -13.21 13.14
CA TYR A 39 -8.11 -14.06 11.93
C TYR A 39 -9.46 -14.20 11.21
N TRP A 40 -10.57 -14.38 11.95
CA TRP A 40 -11.90 -14.55 11.35
C TRP A 40 -12.44 -13.26 10.69
N THR A 41 -11.94 -12.08 11.10
CA THR A 41 -12.21 -10.80 10.43
C THR A 41 -11.44 -10.72 9.11
N ALA A 42 -10.18 -11.16 9.07
CA ALA A 42 -9.45 -11.30 7.81
C ALA A 42 -10.12 -12.31 6.87
N GLU A 43 -10.50 -13.50 7.36
CA GLU A 43 -11.18 -14.52 6.54
C GLU A 43 -12.52 -14.04 5.97
N ILE A 44 -13.34 -13.28 6.72
CA ILE A 44 -14.61 -12.77 6.17
C ILE A 44 -14.43 -11.63 5.17
N ILE A 45 -13.47 -10.72 5.38
CA ILE A 45 -13.15 -9.64 4.43
C ILE A 45 -12.65 -10.25 3.10
N LEU A 46 -11.69 -11.17 3.18
CA LEU A 46 -11.11 -11.83 2.02
C LEU A 46 -12.17 -12.65 1.25
N ARG A 47 -13.04 -13.37 1.97
CA ARG A 47 -14.12 -14.13 1.33
C ARG A 47 -15.16 -13.23 0.66
N TYR A 48 -15.57 -12.15 1.31
CA TYR A 48 -16.50 -11.17 0.74
C TYR A 48 -15.95 -10.53 -0.55
N ALA A 49 -14.66 -10.16 -0.55
CA ALA A 49 -13.99 -9.66 -1.74
C ALA A 49 -13.93 -10.71 -2.87
N SER A 50 -13.68 -11.99 -2.56
CA SER A 50 -13.68 -13.07 -3.57
C SER A 50 -15.07 -13.46 -4.08
N GLU A 51 -16.13 -13.26 -3.30
CA GLU A 51 -17.51 -13.56 -3.70
C GLU A 51 -18.08 -12.48 -4.64
N LEU A 52 -17.65 -11.21 -4.50
CA LEU A 52 -18.14 -10.09 -5.30
C LEU A 52 -17.22 -9.68 -6.47
N GLU A 53 -15.91 -9.58 -6.25
CA GLU A 53 -15.02 -8.83 -7.15
C GLU A 53 -14.38 -9.74 -8.21
N LYS A 54 -14.79 -9.54 -9.47
CA LYS A 54 -14.28 -10.29 -10.64
C LYS A 54 -12.94 -9.75 -11.13
N VAL A 55 -11.92 -9.82 -10.27
CA VAL A 55 -10.58 -9.31 -10.56
C VAL A 55 -9.76 -10.25 -11.46
N ASP A 56 -8.87 -9.68 -12.25
CA ASP A 56 -7.89 -10.39 -13.06
C ASP A 56 -6.86 -11.11 -12.17
N PHE A 57 -6.25 -10.36 -11.25
CA PHE A 57 -5.19 -10.76 -10.31
C PHE A 57 -5.19 -9.80 -9.10
N ILE A 58 -4.27 -10.03 -8.14
CA ILE A 58 -4.27 -9.36 -6.83
C ILE A 58 -2.89 -8.73 -6.56
N TYR A 59 -2.89 -7.53 -5.96
CA TYR A 59 -1.71 -6.90 -5.36
C TYR A 59 -1.76 -7.04 -3.83
N TYR A 60 -0.63 -7.36 -3.22
CA TYR A 60 -0.58 -7.73 -1.80
C TYR A 60 0.68 -7.18 -1.10
N THR A 61 0.55 -6.04 -0.44
CA THR A 61 1.71 -5.19 -0.07
C THR A 61 2.28 -5.44 1.33
N GLY A 62 2.21 -6.68 1.83
CA GLY A 62 2.84 -7.11 3.08
C GLY A 62 2.19 -6.59 4.36
N ASP A 63 2.95 -6.64 5.46
CA ASP A 63 2.52 -6.43 6.85
C ASP A 63 1.48 -7.46 7.31
N ILE A 64 1.98 -8.64 7.67
CA ILE A 64 1.20 -9.82 8.08
C ILE A 64 1.31 -10.14 9.57
N PRO A 65 2.47 -9.95 10.25
CA PRO A 65 2.56 -10.11 11.70
C PRO A 65 1.97 -8.92 12.47
N PRO A 66 1.25 -9.13 13.59
CA PRO A 66 0.62 -8.06 14.35
C PRO A 66 1.63 -7.13 15.07
N HIS A 67 1.12 -6.11 15.74
CA HIS A 67 1.90 -5.05 16.39
C HIS A 67 2.54 -5.43 17.73
N ASN A 68 2.55 -6.72 18.10
CA ASN A 68 3.11 -7.22 19.37
C ASN A 68 4.65 -7.30 19.40
N VAL A 69 5.34 -6.37 18.72
CA VAL A 69 6.78 -6.40 18.37
C VAL A 69 7.75 -6.58 19.56
N TRP A 70 7.30 -6.29 20.79
CA TRP A 70 8.04 -6.54 22.02
C TRP A 70 8.17 -8.03 22.39
N ASN A 71 7.40 -8.93 21.75
CA ASN A 71 7.38 -10.36 22.01
C ASN A 71 7.06 -11.16 20.73
N GLN A 72 7.97 -11.08 19.76
CA GLN A 72 7.92 -11.81 18.49
C GLN A 72 9.17 -12.68 18.27
N SER A 73 8.99 -13.83 17.62
CA SER A 73 10.04 -14.74 17.19
C SER A 73 9.93 -15.04 15.70
N ARG A 74 11.01 -15.51 15.08
CA ARG A 74 11.01 -15.90 13.65
C ARG A 74 9.98 -16.98 13.34
N GLU A 75 9.79 -17.92 14.25
CA GLU A 75 8.77 -18.96 14.16
C GLU A 75 7.35 -18.37 14.14
N GLN A 76 7.09 -17.32 14.93
CA GLN A 76 5.80 -16.62 14.93
C GLN A 76 5.57 -15.81 13.64
N GLN A 77 6.59 -15.16 13.08
CA GLN A 77 6.43 -14.47 11.79
C GLN A 77 6.15 -15.48 10.67
N LEU A 78 6.93 -16.58 10.61
CA LEU A 78 6.72 -17.65 9.62
C LEU A 78 5.37 -18.35 9.77
N TYR A 79 4.89 -18.54 11.01
CA TYR A 79 3.54 -19.07 11.27
C TYR A 79 2.45 -18.14 10.73
N SER A 80 2.53 -16.84 11.03
CA SER A 80 1.57 -15.83 10.53
C SER A 80 1.59 -15.76 9.00
N LEU A 81 2.78 -15.72 8.40
CA LEU A 81 2.99 -15.74 6.95
C LEU A 81 2.31 -16.95 6.30
N ASN A 82 2.66 -18.17 6.72
CA ASN A 82 2.10 -19.39 6.14
C ASN A 82 0.58 -19.45 6.34
N THR A 83 0.07 -19.07 7.51
CA THR A 83 -1.36 -19.07 7.83
C THR A 83 -2.16 -18.15 6.91
N ILE A 84 -1.68 -16.92 6.66
CA ILE A 84 -2.38 -15.99 5.79
C ILE A 84 -2.18 -16.34 4.30
N ASN A 85 -1.00 -16.81 3.88
CA ASN A 85 -0.81 -17.25 2.49
C ASN A 85 -1.67 -18.49 2.16
N ASP A 86 -1.87 -19.41 3.11
CA ASP A 86 -2.83 -20.52 2.95
C ASP A 86 -4.29 -20.05 2.87
N LEU A 87 -4.67 -19.05 3.68
CA LEU A 87 -5.99 -18.43 3.60
C LEU A 87 -6.22 -17.73 2.25
N LEU A 88 -5.22 -17.03 1.72
CA LEU A 88 -5.30 -16.38 0.41
C LEU A 88 -5.42 -17.41 -0.73
N ALA A 89 -4.58 -18.45 -0.72
CA ALA A 89 -4.63 -19.55 -1.70
C ALA A 89 -5.98 -20.29 -1.70
N LYS A 90 -6.54 -20.52 -0.51
CA LYS A 90 -7.87 -21.12 -0.29
C LYS A 90 -9.00 -20.22 -0.79
N THR A 91 -8.89 -18.91 -0.58
CA THR A 91 -9.98 -17.96 -0.83
C THR A 91 -10.06 -17.53 -2.29
N PHE A 92 -8.92 -17.34 -2.95
CA PHE A 92 -8.84 -16.86 -4.34
C PHE A 92 -8.21 -17.93 -5.28
N PRO A 93 -8.85 -19.10 -5.47
CA PRO A 93 -8.27 -20.17 -6.27
C PRO A 93 -8.10 -19.74 -7.74
N ASN A 94 -6.93 -20.05 -8.31
CA ASN A 94 -6.52 -19.66 -9.67
C ASN A 94 -6.35 -18.14 -9.88
N LYS A 95 -5.98 -17.40 -8.84
CA LYS A 95 -5.48 -16.01 -8.94
C LYS A 95 -3.99 -15.96 -8.66
N THR A 96 -3.25 -15.21 -9.49
CA THR A 96 -1.89 -14.81 -9.16
C THR A 96 -1.93 -13.65 -8.18
N PHE A 97 -1.14 -13.74 -7.12
CA PHE A 97 -0.82 -12.62 -6.23
C PHE A 97 0.55 -12.07 -6.60
N TYR A 98 0.62 -10.75 -6.76
CA TYR A 98 1.88 -10.04 -6.84
C TYR A 98 2.12 -9.35 -5.49
N SER A 99 3.00 -9.93 -4.70
CA SER A 99 3.29 -9.52 -3.33
C SER A 99 4.45 -8.51 -3.24
N ALA A 100 4.50 -7.74 -2.16
CA ALA A 100 5.67 -6.98 -1.70
C ALA A 100 5.95 -7.28 -0.21
N VAL A 101 7.15 -6.95 0.27
CA VAL A 101 7.55 -7.16 1.68
C VAL A 101 7.17 -5.94 2.52
N GLY A 102 6.41 -6.14 3.59
CA GLY A 102 6.16 -5.13 4.62
C GLY A 102 7.29 -5.04 5.63
N ASN A 103 7.09 -4.27 6.69
CA ASN A 103 8.12 -4.00 7.71
C ASN A 103 7.94 -4.86 8.97
N HIS A 104 6.72 -5.34 9.23
CA HIS A 104 6.42 -6.28 10.31
C HIS A 104 6.86 -7.73 10.03
N GLU A 105 7.21 -8.07 8.78
CA GLU A 105 7.64 -9.44 8.41
C GLU A 105 8.86 -9.98 9.17
N THR A 106 9.75 -9.14 9.72
CA THR A 106 10.94 -9.57 10.47
C THR A 106 10.72 -9.66 11.97
N ALA A 107 11.51 -10.51 12.64
CA ALA A 107 11.68 -10.50 14.09
C ALA A 107 13.19 -10.36 14.43
N PRO A 108 13.63 -9.20 14.98
CA PRO A 108 12.84 -8.01 15.31
C PRO A 108 12.22 -7.30 14.08
N CYS A 109 11.12 -6.58 14.30
CA CYS A 109 10.46 -5.74 13.29
C CYS A 109 11.44 -4.71 12.67
N ASN A 110 11.19 -4.29 11.43
CA ASN A 110 11.97 -3.30 10.65
C ASN A 110 13.43 -3.67 10.29
N LEU A 111 14.01 -4.71 10.90
CA LEU A 111 15.42 -5.05 10.73
C LEU A 111 15.67 -6.00 9.55
N PHE A 112 15.86 -5.43 8.36
CA PHE A 112 16.20 -6.15 7.13
C PHE A 112 17.70 -6.00 6.80
N PRO A 113 18.56 -6.95 7.20
CA PRO A 113 20.00 -6.88 6.93
C PRO A 113 20.32 -7.12 5.46
N THR A 114 21.42 -6.51 5.00
CA THR A 114 22.09 -6.85 3.74
C THR A 114 23.20 -7.89 3.98
N PRO A 115 23.68 -8.62 2.96
CA PRO A 115 24.73 -9.65 3.10
C PRO A 115 26.08 -9.19 3.68
N ASN A 116 26.30 -7.89 3.82
CA ASN A 116 27.49 -7.33 4.48
C ASN A 116 27.43 -7.45 6.02
N ILE A 117 26.24 -7.62 6.58
CA ILE A 117 26.01 -7.82 8.01
C ILE A 117 26.24 -9.29 8.36
N ARG A 118 27.11 -9.53 9.36
CA ARG A 118 27.55 -10.87 9.77
C ARG A 118 26.88 -11.41 11.02
N SER A 119 26.19 -10.54 11.76
CA SER A 119 25.49 -10.84 13.01
C SER A 119 24.08 -11.39 12.80
N ASP A 120 23.53 -11.26 11.60
CA ASP A 120 22.21 -11.76 11.22
C ASP A 120 22.16 -12.09 9.72
N ASN A 121 21.17 -12.87 9.31
CA ASN A 121 20.86 -13.19 7.93
C ASN A 121 19.33 -13.23 7.74
N ILE A 122 18.85 -12.70 6.61
CA ILE A 122 17.44 -12.59 6.26
C ILE A 122 16.87 -13.81 5.50
N SER A 123 17.71 -14.75 5.05
CA SER A 123 17.28 -15.89 4.21
C SER A 123 16.12 -16.72 4.79
N TRP A 124 16.01 -16.83 6.13
CA TRP A 124 14.92 -17.55 6.80
C TRP A 124 13.53 -17.01 6.45
N LEU A 125 13.44 -15.71 6.18
CA LEU A 125 12.22 -15.04 5.73
C LEU A 125 12.09 -15.19 4.21
N TYR A 126 13.10 -14.76 3.45
CA TYR A 126 12.98 -14.64 2.00
C TYR A 126 12.77 -15.99 1.28
N GLN A 127 13.28 -17.10 1.80
CA GLN A 127 12.99 -18.44 1.27
C GLN A 127 11.50 -18.79 1.42
N VAL A 128 10.91 -18.50 2.58
CA VAL A 128 9.48 -18.76 2.86
C VAL A 128 8.58 -17.77 2.11
N LEU A 129 9.02 -16.53 1.87
CA LEU A 129 8.32 -15.61 0.98
C LEU A 129 8.34 -16.12 -0.48
N ALA A 130 9.48 -16.59 -0.99
CA ALA A 130 9.55 -17.16 -2.34
C ALA A 130 8.63 -18.38 -2.48
N ASP A 131 8.70 -19.34 -1.56
CA ASP A 131 7.84 -20.53 -1.58
C ASP A 131 6.35 -20.19 -1.55
N ASN A 132 5.94 -19.25 -0.68
CA ASN A 132 4.55 -18.83 -0.57
C ASN A 132 4.06 -18.04 -1.79
N TRP A 133 4.86 -17.11 -2.33
CA TRP A 133 4.43 -16.29 -3.46
C TRP A 133 4.40 -17.09 -4.77
N ILE A 134 5.29 -18.07 -4.94
CA ILE A 134 5.24 -19.04 -6.05
C ILE A 134 4.02 -19.96 -5.92
N LYS A 135 3.69 -20.41 -4.70
CA LYS A 135 2.42 -21.12 -4.41
C LYS A 135 1.18 -20.27 -4.69
N LEU A 136 1.28 -18.94 -4.53
CA LEU A 136 0.27 -17.95 -4.94
C LEU A 136 0.39 -17.51 -6.42
N GLY A 137 1.15 -18.23 -7.24
CA GLY A 137 1.14 -18.10 -8.70
C GLY A 137 2.18 -17.15 -9.30
N LEU A 138 3.21 -16.72 -8.57
CA LEU A 138 4.41 -16.16 -9.20
C LEU A 138 5.19 -17.25 -9.97
N PRO A 139 5.86 -16.93 -11.10
CA PRO A 139 6.71 -17.89 -11.78
C PRO A 139 8.02 -18.14 -11.03
N GLU A 140 8.56 -19.36 -11.16
CA GLU A 140 9.75 -19.84 -10.44
C GLU A 140 11.02 -19.01 -10.69
N ASP A 141 11.12 -18.30 -11.82
CA ASP A 141 12.28 -17.45 -12.15
C ASP A 141 12.42 -16.23 -11.20
N THR A 142 11.32 -15.79 -10.59
CA THR A 142 11.30 -14.74 -9.56
C THR A 142 12.04 -15.14 -8.28
N ARG A 143 12.12 -16.45 -7.96
CA ARG A 143 12.71 -16.97 -6.72
C ARG A 143 14.06 -16.34 -6.41
N LYS A 144 14.94 -16.25 -7.40
CA LYS A 144 16.34 -15.86 -7.20
C LYS A 144 16.47 -14.42 -6.69
N SER A 145 15.62 -13.50 -7.12
CA SER A 145 15.66 -12.11 -6.63
C SER A 145 14.92 -11.95 -5.30
N ILE A 146 13.83 -12.71 -5.09
CA ILE A 146 13.14 -12.78 -3.79
C ILE A 146 14.10 -13.29 -2.71
N GLU A 147 14.79 -14.41 -2.93
CA GLU A 147 15.79 -14.96 -2.00
C GLU A 147 17.03 -14.08 -1.82
N HIS A 148 17.32 -13.19 -2.77
CA HIS A 148 18.44 -12.24 -2.69
C HIS A 148 18.11 -11.00 -1.84
N GLY A 149 16.93 -10.40 -2.06
CA GLY A 149 16.58 -9.09 -1.51
C GLY A 149 15.09 -8.83 -1.24
N GLY A 150 14.21 -9.82 -1.43
CA GLY A 150 12.76 -9.64 -1.27
C GLY A 150 12.08 -8.84 -2.39
N PHE A 151 12.81 -8.48 -3.45
CA PHE A 151 12.30 -7.75 -4.62
C PHE A 151 12.33 -8.60 -5.90
N TYR A 152 11.46 -8.33 -6.86
CA TYR A 152 11.41 -9.09 -8.13
C TYR A 152 10.67 -8.33 -9.24
N THR A 153 10.89 -8.75 -10.47
CA THR A 153 10.06 -8.36 -11.62
C THR A 153 9.40 -9.60 -12.20
N THR A 154 8.23 -9.43 -12.83
CA THR A 154 7.62 -10.47 -13.66
C THR A 154 6.69 -9.84 -14.69
N VAL A 155 6.33 -10.59 -15.74
CA VAL A 155 5.37 -10.13 -16.76
C VAL A 155 3.96 -10.50 -16.29
N ILE A 156 3.10 -9.50 -16.10
CA ILE A 156 1.70 -9.70 -15.72
C ILE A 156 0.89 -10.22 -16.92
N ARG A 157 1.16 -9.65 -18.10
CA ARG A 157 0.59 -9.99 -19.41
C ARG A 157 1.41 -9.29 -20.51
N PRO A 158 1.31 -9.69 -21.79
CA PRO A 158 2.03 -9.02 -22.86
C PRO A 158 1.85 -7.49 -22.83
N GLY A 159 2.97 -6.76 -22.79
CA GLY A 159 3.00 -5.30 -22.68
C GLY A 159 2.82 -4.74 -21.27
N LEU A 160 2.69 -5.55 -20.22
CA LEU A 160 2.61 -5.10 -18.82
C LEU A 160 3.52 -5.92 -17.89
N ARG A 161 4.50 -5.23 -17.30
CA ARG A 161 5.48 -5.73 -16.32
C ARG A 161 5.15 -5.24 -14.92
N LEU A 162 5.46 -6.06 -13.91
CA LEU A 162 5.54 -5.66 -12.51
C LEU A 162 7.00 -5.40 -12.12
N ILE A 163 7.23 -4.41 -11.27
CA ILE A 163 8.40 -4.32 -10.38
C ILE A 163 7.89 -4.30 -8.94
N SER A 164 8.21 -5.31 -8.14
CA SER A 164 7.95 -5.33 -6.70
C SER A 164 9.21 -4.98 -5.94
N LEU A 165 9.13 -3.97 -5.07
CA LEU A 165 10.26 -3.40 -4.33
C LEU A 165 10.18 -3.72 -2.84
N ASN A 166 11.34 -4.03 -2.26
CA ASN A 166 11.51 -4.13 -0.81
C ASN A 166 11.86 -2.75 -0.25
N MET A 167 10.82 -2.01 0.13
CA MET A 167 10.95 -0.63 0.63
C MET A 167 11.61 -0.56 2.03
N ASN A 168 11.83 -1.68 2.71
CA ASN A 168 12.59 -1.70 3.97
C ASN A 168 14.07 -1.35 3.79
N TYR A 169 14.60 -1.40 2.56
CA TYR A 169 15.91 -0.86 2.23
C TYR A 169 15.94 0.67 2.05
N CYS A 170 14.79 1.34 2.21
CA CYS A 170 14.72 2.80 2.29
C CYS A 170 14.28 3.33 3.66
N SER A 171 13.61 2.53 4.50
CA SER A 171 13.00 3.01 5.74
C SER A 171 14.02 3.43 6.79
N TRP A 172 13.77 4.56 7.45
CA TRP A 172 14.57 5.08 8.56
C TRP A 172 14.51 4.17 9.82
N GLU A 173 13.49 3.30 9.93
CA GLU A 173 13.37 2.34 11.01
C GLU A 173 14.29 1.11 10.83
N ASN A 174 14.81 0.87 9.61
CA ASN A 174 15.76 -0.22 9.37
C ASN A 174 17.18 0.19 9.81
N PHE A 175 17.46 0.04 11.11
CA PHE A 175 18.73 0.47 11.72
C PHE A 175 19.99 -0.21 11.14
N TRP A 176 19.86 -1.26 10.33
CA TRP A 176 20.98 -1.80 9.56
C TRP A 176 21.54 -0.82 8.52
N LEU A 177 20.72 0.14 8.04
CA LEU A 177 21.13 1.17 7.09
C LEU A 177 22.12 2.19 7.67
N PHE A 178 22.27 2.28 9.00
CA PHE A 178 23.35 3.06 9.62
C PHE A 178 24.76 2.53 9.30
N ILE A 179 24.90 1.28 8.84
CA ILE A 179 26.18 0.72 8.38
C ILE A 179 26.48 1.17 6.95
N ASN A 180 25.49 1.11 6.07
CA ASN A 180 25.51 1.71 4.73
C ASN A 180 24.07 1.82 4.18
N SER A 181 23.64 3.04 3.85
CA SER A 181 22.35 3.35 3.22
C SER A 181 22.45 3.64 1.71
N THR A 182 23.64 3.47 1.11
CA THR A 182 23.87 3.66 -0.33
C THR A 182 23.30 2.47 -1.10
N ASP A 183 22.19 2.71 -1.82
CA ASP A 183 21.41 1.76 -2.63
C ASP A 183 21.52 0.28 -2.18
N PRO A 184 20.89 -0.10 -1.06
CA PRO A 184 21.13 -1.43 -0.48
C PRO A 184 20.67 -2.55 -1.43
N LEU A 185 21.57 -3.48 -1.71
CA LEU A 185 21.43 -4.53 -2.74
C LEU A 185 21.29 -4.00 -4.18
N ASP A 186 21.79 -2.80 -4.47
CA ASP A 186 21.73 -2.15 -5.79
C ASP A 186 20.28 -2.09 -6.34
N GLN A 187 19.29 -1.96 -5.44
CA GLN A 187 17.86 -2.09 -5.77
C GLN A 187 17.35 -1.00 -6.72
N LEU A 188 17.76 0.26 -6.53
CA LEU A 188 17.42 1.34 -7.46
C LEU A 188 18.16 1.18 -8.79
N GLN A 189 19.42 0.75 -8.76
CA GLN A 189 20.16 0.42 -9.99
C GLN A 189 19.54 -0.76 -10.76
N TRP A 190 19.05 -1.78 -10.07
CA TRP A 190 18.29 -2.91 -10.65
C TRP A 190 16.93 -2.46 -11.20
N MET A 191 16.22 -1.57 -10.49
CA MET A 191 14.97 -0.97 -10.94
C MET A 191 15.16 -0.15 -12.24
N ILE A 192 16.23 0.66 -12.33
CA ILE A 192 16.59 1.40 -13.55
C ILE A 192 16.80 0.44 -14.74
N GLN A 193 17.47 -0.69 -14.53
CA GLN A 193 17.71 -1.68 -15.60
C GLN A 193 16.39 -2.25 -16.15
N TRP A 194 15.41 -2.54 -15.28
CA TRP A 194 14.11 -3.06 -15.71
C TRP A 194 13.17 -2.00 -16.28
N LEU A 195 13.28 -0.75 -15.84
CA LEU A 195 12.55 0.38 -16.45
C LEU A 195 13.09 0.71 -17.84
N GLN A 196 14.41 0.71 -18.05
CA GLN A 196 14.98 0.87 -19.39
C GLN A 196 14.65 -0.33 -20.28
N TYR A 197 14.72 -1.56 -19.76
CA TYR A 197 14.29 -2.75 -20.51
C TYR A 197 12.83 -2.64 -20.98
N ALA A 198 11.93 -2.21 -20.09
CA ALA A 198 10.53 -2.02 -20.44
C ALA A 198 10.33 -0.92 -21.49
N GLU A 199 11.03 0.22 -21.36
CA GLU A 199 11.01 1.31 -22.34
C GLU A 199 11.50 0.84 -23.73
N ASP A 200 12.63 0.13 -23.78
CA ASP A 200 13.24 -0.40 -25.01
C ASP A 200 12.34 -1.42 -25.73
N HIS A 201 11.44 -2.10 -25.00
CA HIS A 201 10.52 -3.13 -25.53
C HIS A 201 9.06 -2.64 -25.64
N GLY A 202 8.77 -1.39 -25.27
CA GLY A 202 7.41 -0.83 -25.27
C GLY A 202 6.46 -1.43 -24.22
N GLU A 203 6.98 -2.04 -23.16
CA GLU A 203 6.19 -2.51 -22.02
C GLU A 203 5.80 -1.36 -21.08
N LYS A 204 4.61 -1.41 -20.51
CA LYS A 204 4.23 -0.60 -19.35
C LYS A 204 4.66 -1.27 -18.05
N VAL A 205 4.93 -0.49 -17.01
CA VAL A 205 5.38 -0.98 -15.71
C VAL A 205 4.44 -0.53 -14.59
N HIS A 206 4.00 -1.48 -13.76
CA HIS A 206 3.44 -1.19 -12.44
C HIS A 206 4.49 -1.43 -11.36
N ILE A 207 4.64 -0.47 -10.45
CA ILE A 207 5.51 -0.58 -9.29
C ILE A 207 4.65 -0.90 -8.06
N ILE A 208 5.03 -1.89 -7.27
CA ILE A 208 4.42 -2.15 -5.96
C ILE A 208 5.48 -2.15 -4.86
N GLY A 209 5.10 -1.73 -3.66
CA GLY A 209 5.94 -1.78 -2.47
C GLY A 209 5.10 -1.72 -1.20
N HIS A 210 5.75 -1.80 -0.05
CA HIS A 210 5.10 -1.46 1.23
C HIS A 210 5.18 0.05 1.48
N HIS A 211 6.14 0.54 2.28
CA HIS A 211 6.31 1.97 2.58
C HIS A 211 6.24 2.85 1.30
N PRO A 212 5.53 4.00 1.33
CA PRO A 212 5.56 4.97 0.25
C PRO A 212 6.93 5.69 0.20
N PRO A 213 7.39 6.12 -0.98
CA PRO A 213 8.67 6.81 -1.14
C PRO A 213 8.87 8.08 -0.29
N LYS A 214 7.77 8.74 0.14
CA LYS A 214 7.81 9.90 1.05
C LYS A 214 8.29 9.57 2.48
N GLN A 215 8.23 8.31 2.89
CA GLN A 215 8.70 7.83 4.21
C GLN A 215 10.10 7.20 4.16
N CYS A 216 10.72 7.12 2.98
CA CYS A 216 12.11 6.69 2.84
C CYS A 216 13.09 7.71 3.44
N LEU A 217 14.33 7.28 3.73
CA LEU A 217 15.48 8.17 3.89
C LEU A 217 15.60 9.11 2.68
N ALA A 218 15.86 10.40 2.91
CA ALA A 218 15.90 11.42 1.86
C ALA A 218 16.79 11.05 0.67
N SER A 219 17.98 10.46 0.90
CA SER A 219 18.88 10.01 -0.17
C SER A 219 18.28 8.94 -1.08
N PHE A 220 17.41 8.06 -0.56
CA PHE A 220 16.67 7.09 -1.38
C PHE A 220 15.49 7.77 -2.07
N SER A 221 14.66 8.49 -1.30
CA SER A 221 13.46 9.19 -1.79
C SER A 221 13.77 10.11 -2.98
N TRP A 222 14.81 10.94 -2.86
CA TRP A 222 15.23 11.88 -3.91
C TRP A 222 15.86 11.22 -5.15
N ASN A 223 16.35 9.98 -5.06
CA ASN A 223 16.83 9.25 -6.24
C ASN A 223 15.71 8.42 -6.87
N PHE A 224 14.84 7.82 -6.07
CA PHE A 224 13.61 7.18 -6.53
C PHE A 224 12.77 8.15 -7.40
N ASN A 225 12.48 9.36 -6.90
CA ASN A 225 11.75 10.39 -7.65
C ASN A 225 12.39 10.73 -9.01
N LYS A 226 13.72 10.85 -9.08
CA LYS A 226 14.41 11.11 -10.37
C LYS A 226 14.26 9.95 -11.35
N ILE A 227 14.16 8.71 -10.86
CA ILE A 227 13.92 7.53 -11.68
C ILE A 227 12.47 7.54 -12.19
N ILE A 228 11.48 7.86 -11.34
CA ILE A 228 10.09 8.01 -11.76
C ILE A 228 9.96 9.09 -12.84
N ASN A 229 10.48 10.29 -12.60
CA ASN A 229 10.36 11.41 -13.54
C ASN A 229 11.13 11.15 -14.86
N ARG A 230 12.18 10.30 -14.85
CA ARG A 230 12.84 9.82 -16.09
C ARG A 230 11.97 8.82 -16.87
N TYR A 231 11.18 7.99 -16.19
CA TYR A 231 10.43 6.87 -16.78
C TYR A 231 8.90 7.08 -16.74
N GLU A 232 8.44 8.33 -16.65
CA GLU A 232 7.01 8.73 -16.59
C GLU A 232 6.17 8.12 -17.72
N ASN A 233 6.76 7.94 -18.92
CA ASN A 233 6.08 7.40 -20.09
C ASN A 233 5.97 5.86 -20.06
N THR A 234 6.81 5.20 -19.26
CA THR A 234 6.93 3.73 -19.13
C THR A 234 6.15 3.22 -17.92
N ILE A 235 6.09 3.99 -16.84
CA ILE A 235 5.36 3.65 -15.62
C ILE A 235 3.87 3.96 -15.81
N ALA A 236 3.01 2.99 -15.52
CA ALA A 236 1.55 3.08 -15.69
C ALA A 236 0.77 3.11 -14.36
N GLY A 237 1.42 2.81 -13.25
CA GLY A 237 0.83 2.84 -11.91
C GLY A 237 1.85 2.53 -10.82
N GLN A 238 1.61 3.05 -9.62
CA GLN A 238 2.38 2.79 -8.40
C GLN A 238 1.42 2.54 -7.24
N PHE A 239 1.73 1.59 -6.36
CA PHE A 239 0.80 1.13 -5.32
C PHE A 239 1.54 0.79 -4.01
N TYR A 240 1.14 1.41 -2.89
CA TYR A 240 1.84 1.32 -1.60
C TYR A 240 0.92 1.03 -0.40
N ALA A 241 1.52 0.71 0.76
CA ALA A 241 0.91 0.51 2.08
C ALA A 241 1.84 1.08 3.19
N HIS A 242 1.56 0.85 4.49
CA HIS A 242 2.26 1.39 5.69
C HIS A 242 1.63 2.58 6.44
N THR A 243 0.81 3.46 5.84
CA THR A 243 0.36 4.68 6.54
C THR A 243 -0.99 4.54 7.25
N HIS A 244 -1.80 3.54 6.89
CA HIS A 244 -3.09 3.19 7.53
C HIS A 244 -4.16 4.29 7.48
N ASN A 245 -4.07 5.27 6.59
CA ASN A 245 -5.13 6.28 6.31
C ASN A 245 -5.63 6.12 4.87
N ASP A 246 -6.35 7.09 4.26
CA ASP A 246 -6.43 7.15 2.78
C ASP A 246 -6.08 8.50 2.17
N GLU A 247 -4.87 8.53 1.64
CA GLU A 247 -4.20 9.55 0.85
C GLU A 247 -4.06 9.00 -0.61
N PHE A 248 -3.64 9.79 -1.62
CA PHE A 248 -3.67 9.29 -3.01
C PHE A 248 -2.57 9.77 -3.96
N VAL A 249 -2.07 8.80 -4.75
CA VAL A 249 -0.91 8.73 -5.68
C VAL A 249 -0.63 9.89 -6.67
N ILE A 250 -0.60 11.16 -6.25
CA ILE A 250 -0.36 12.28 -7.21
C ILE A 250 1.12 12.55 -7.50
N ASN A 251 1.67 11.86 -8.49
CA ASN A 251 3.03 12.16 -8.95
C ASN A 251 3.04 13.37 -9.91
N TYR A 252 3.34 14.55 -9.37
CA TYR A 252 4.01 15.62 -10.14
C TYR A 252 5.51 15.37 -10.28
N ASP A 253 6.21 14.66 -9.39
CA ASP A 253 6.35 14.95 -7.95
C ASP A 253 5.24 14.45 -6.94
N GLU A 254 5.50 13.27 -6.33
CA GLU A 254 4.74 12.24 -5.52
C GLU A 254 3.54 12.56 -4.56
N ILE A 255 2.60 11.63 -4.16
CA ILE A 255 2.64 10.21 -3.63
C ILE A 255 1.29 9.83 -2.90
N ASP A 256 1.22 8.71 -2.16
CA ASP A 256 -0.01 7.84 -1.93
C ASP A 256 -0.49 7.83 -0.42
N GLN A 257 -1.52 7.12 0.15
CA GLN A 257 -2.11 5.75 -0.05
C GLN A 257 -3.34 5.32 0.87
N GLN A 258 -3.94 4.12 0.60
CA GLN A 258 -4.38 3.01 1.53
C GLN A 258 -5.86 2.66 1.93
N ARG A 259 -6.42 1.57 1.36
CA ARG A 259 -7.61 0.79 1.82
C ARG A 259 -7.55 -0.63 1.20
N TYR A 260 -8.57 -1.50 1.37
CA TYR A 260 -8.84 -2.49 0.32
C TYR A 260 -9.47 -1.78 -0.87
N ARG A 261 -8.87 -1.92 -2.06
CA ARG A 261 -9.18 -1.07 -3.22
C ARG A 261 -9.36 -1.89 -4.49
N VAL A 262 -10.44 -1.64 -5.20
CA VAL A 262 -10.73 -2.27 -6.49
C VAL A 262 -10.40 -1.26 -7.57
N TYR A 263 -9.21 -1.41 -8.17
CA TYR A 263 -8.75 -0.54 -9.25
C TYR A 263 -9.31 -1.03 -10.59
N LYS A 264 -9.97 -0.11 -11.29
CA LYS A 264 -10.33 -0.26 -12.70
C LYS A 264 -9.17 0.27 -13.52
N ILE A 265 -8.55 -0.60 -14.31
CA ILE A 265 -7.44 -0.27 -15.19
C ILE A 265 -7.84 -0.54 -16.63
N ASP A 266 -7.09 0.02 -17.58
CA ASP A 266 -7.29 -0.17 -19.01
C ASP A 266 -7.35 -1.66 -19.45
N GLY A 267 -7.83 -1.91 -20.66
CA GLY A 267 -8.12 -3.24 -21.19
C GLY A 267 -6.85 -4.06 -21.50
N ASN A 268 -7.06 -5.35 -21.79
CA ASN A 268 -6.05 -6.18 -22.45
C ASN A 268 -6.32 -6.14 -23.96
N TYR A 269 -5.69 -5.19 -24.65
CA TYR A 269 -5.76 -5.01 -26.11
C TYR A 269 -4.47 -4.32 -26.61
N PRO A 270 -4.14 -4.41 -27.92
CA PRO A 270 -2.95 -3.75 -28.48
C PRO A 270 -2.97 -2.24 -28.25
N GLU A 271 -1.84 -1.65 -27.85
CA GLU A 271 -1.72 -0.22 -27.52
C GLU A 271 -2.54 0.25 -26.30
N SER A 272 -2.96 -0.68 -25.42
CA SER A 272 -3.53 -0.33 -24.10
C SER A 272 -2.56 0.52 -23.27
N SER A 273 -3.09 1.52 -22.57
CA SER A 273 -2.31 2.40 -21.68
C SER A 273 -1.88 1.69 -20.39
N TYR A 274 -2.63 0.66 -19.99
CA TYR A 274 -2.61 0.05 -18.65
C TYR A 274 -2.73 1.04 -17.48
N TRP A 275 -3.18 2.28 -17.71
CA TRP A 275 -3.38 3.28 -16.67
C TRP A 275 -4.58 2.97 -15.77
N VAL A 276 -4.53 3.47 -14.53
CA VAL A 276 -5.68 3.48 -13.61
C VAL A 276 -6.74 4.43 -14.17
N LEU A 277 -7.90 3.85 -14.47
CA LEU A 277 -9.08 4.57 -14.96
C LEU A 277 -10.00 5.00 -13.82
N ASP A 278 -10.08 4.19 -12.76
CA ASP A 278 -10.96 4.40 -11.61
C ASP A 278 -10.53 3.60 -10.38
N HIS A 279 -11.08 3.94 -9.21
CA HIS A 279 -11.01 3.05 -8.04
C HIS A 279 -12.23 3.13 -7.13
N ARG A 280 -12.74 1.95 -6.75
CA ARG A 280 -13.82 1.79 -5.77
C ARG A 280 -13.27 1.34 -4.42
N THR A 281 -13.88 1.90 -3.38
CA THR A 281 -13.59 1.63 -1.97
C THR A 281 -14.74 0.89 -1.31
N VAL A 282 -14.42 -0.10 -0.49
CA VAL A 282 -15.38 -0.80 0.39
C VAL A 282 -14.81 -0.87 1.80
N ILE A 283 -15.64 -0.63 2.81
CA ILE A 283 -15.29 -0.71 4.24
C ILE A 283 -16.22 -1.67 4.99
N MET A 284 -15.74 -2.21 6.11
CA MET A 284 -16.52 -3.00 7.05
C MET A 284 -16.93 -2.09 8.22
N ASN A 285 -18.23 -1.86 8.41
CA ASN A 285 -18.72 -1.02 9.52
C ASN A 285 -18.60 -1.81 10.83
N LEU A 286 -17.45 -1.68 11.49
CA LEU A 286 -17.10 -2.47 12.67
C LEU A 286 -18.02 -2.21 13.87
N THR A 287 -18.48 -0.96 14.05
CA THR A 287 -19.43 -0.59 15.11
C THR A 287 -20.79 -1.28 14.92
N ALA A 288 -21.39 -1.16 13.73
CA ALA A 288 -22.64 -1.84 13.42
C ALA A 288 -22.48 -3.37 13.44
N THR A 289 -21.36 -3.88 12.91
CA THR A 289 -21.08 -5.31 12.87
C THR A 289 -20.94 -5.92 14.27
N ASN A 290 -20.28 -5.23 15.21
CA ASN A 290 -20.20 -5.66 16.60
C ASN A 290 -21.55 -5.53 17.34
N ILE A 291 -22.37 -4.51 17.05
CA ILE A 291 -23.70 -4.33 17.67
C ILE A 291 -24.70 -5.41 17.23
N TYR A 292 -24.77 -5.69 15.92
CA TYR A 292 -25.74 -6.62 15.36
C TYR A 292 -25.23 -8.07 15.25
N ASN A 293 -23.93 -8.29 15.53
CA ASN A 293 -23.21 -9.55 15.32
C ASN A 293 -23.40 -10.14 13.92
N GLN A 294 -23.43 -9.27 12.91
CA GLN A 294 -23.60 -9.59 11.49
C GLN A 294 -22.65 -8.69 10.69
N THR A 295 -21.89 -9.26 9.77
CA THR A 295 -20.94 -8.49 8.95
C THR A 295 -21.63 -7.53 8.01
N ILE A 296 -21.43 -6.23 8.24
CA ILE A 296 -22.00 -5.13 7.45
C ILE A 296 -20.86 -4.46 6.69
N PHE A 297 -20.80 -4.74 5.40
CA PHE A 297 -19.93 -4.06 4.44
C PHE A 297 -20.68 -2.91 3.77
N LEU A 298 -19.98 -1.83 3.45
CA LEU A 298 -20.50 -0.63 2.81
C LEU A 298 -19.57 -0.21 1.68
N ASP A 299 -20.13 0.09 0.52
CA ASP A 299 -19.45 0.92 -0.48
C ASP A 299 -19.27 2.31 0.11
N GLU A 300 -18.02 2.78 0.22
CA GLU A 300 -17.74 4.10 0.82
C GLU A 300 -17.79 5.19 -0.25
N TYR A 301 -17.10 4.96 -1.38
CA TYR A 301 -17.15 5.81 -2.57
C TYR A 301 -16.53 5.14 -3.81
N ASP A 302 -16.86 5.72 -4.96
CA ASP A 302 -16.11 5.68 -6.22
C ASP A 302 -15.36 7.01 -6.36
N ALA A 303 -14.07 6.97 -6.70
CA ALA A 303 -13.21 8.15 -6.67
C ALA A 303 -13.62 9.23 -7.69
N ARG A 304 -14.03 8.83 -8.89
CA ARG A 304 -14.40 9.78 -9.94
C ARG A 304 -15.75 10.42 -9.66
N ASP A 305 -16.73 9.65 -9.20
CA ASP A 305 -18.05 10.19 -8.87
C ASP A 305 -18.03 11.09 -7.62
N ALA A 306 -17.29 10.73 -6.57
CA ALA A 306 -17.28 11.50 -5.31
C ALA A 306 -16.41 12.77 -5.35
N TYR A 307 -15.35 12.80 -6.17
CA TYR A 307 -14.48 13.97 -6.35
C TYR A 307 -14.78 14.75 -7.64
N GLU A 308 -15.79 14.37 -8.41
CA GLU A 308 -16.20 14.98 -9.70
C GLU A 308 -15.08 14.96 -10.77
N MET A 309 -14.27 13.90 -10.79
CA MET A 309 -13.08 13.76 -11.66
C MET A 309 -13.39 13.00 -12.96
N LYS A 310 -12.72 13.34 -14.08
CA LYS A 310 -12.99 12.69 -15.37
C LYS A 310 -12.27 11.35 -15.49
N ASN A 311 -11.04 11.29 -14.97
CA ASN A 311 -10.13 10.14 -14.94
C ASN A 311 -9.28 10.22 -13.66
N LEU A 312 -8.44 9.22 -13.39
CA LEU A 312 -7.49 9.22 -12.27
C LEU A 312 -6.02 9.40 -12.69
N PHE A 313 -5.77 10.04 -13.84
CA PHE A 313 -4.42 10.40 -14.29
C PHE A 313 -3.91 11.60 -13.47
N PRO A 314 -2.59 11.85 -13.35
CA PRO A 314 -2.05 12.89 -12.49
C PRO A 314 -2.75 14.25 -12.65
N ASN A 315 -2.88 14.77 -13.87
CA ASN A 315 -3.51 16.06 -14.13
C ASN A 315 -4.93 16.21 -13.52
N ASP A 316 -5.79 15.19 -13.52
CA ASP A 316 -7.13 15.32 -12.94
C ASP A 316 -7.06 15.41 -11.40
N TRP A 317 -6.13 14.70 -10.76
CA TRP A 317 -5.83 14.88 -9.33
C TRP A 317 -5.21 16.27 -9.04
N HIS A 318 -4.49 16.90 -9.99
CA HIS A 318 -4.01 18.30 -9.83
C HIS A 318 -5.17 19.24 -9.58
N ASN A 319 -6.20 19.08 -10.40
CA ASN A 319 -7.40 19.88 -10.34
C ASN A 319 -8.18 19.63 -9.04
N LEU A 320 -8.08 18.44 -8.42
CA LEU A 320 -8.58 18.20 -7.07
C LEU A 320 -7.76 18.97 -6.01
N ILE A 321 -6.43 18.88 -6.02
CA ILE A 321 -5.58 19.65 -5.09
C ILE A 321 -5.80 21.15 -5.22
N GLU A 322 -5.85 21.70 -6.43
CA GLU A 322 -6.14 23.12 -6.61
C GLU A 322 -7.57 23.49 -6.18
N ARG A 323 -8.58 22.61 -6.37
CA ARG A 323 -9.94 22.81 -5.80
C ARG A 323 -9.92 22.81 -4.27
N LEU A 324 -9.10 21.98 -3.63
CA LEU A 324 -8.92 21.95 -2.17
C LEU A 324 -8.18 23.20 -1.68
N LYS A 325 -7.07 23.58 -2.29
CA LYS A 325 -6.30 24.80 -1.95
C LYS A 325 -7.14 26.07 -2.04
N ASN A 326 -7.97 26.20 -3.07
CA ASN A 326 -8.86 27.36 -3.25
C ASN A 326 -10.03 27.43 -2.25
N ASN A 327 -10.32 26.37 -1.49
CA ASN A 327 -11.40 26.33 -0.50
C ASN A 327 -11.13 25.29 0.59
N ILE A 328 -10.03 25.47 1.34
CA ILE A 328 -9.51 24.45 2.26
C ILE A 328 -10.44 24.11 3.42
N ASP A 329 -11.28 25.06 3.85
CA ASP A 329 -12.32 24.84 4.86
C ASP A 329 -13.69 24.44 4.26
N GLY A 330 -13.74 24.20 2.95
CA GLY A 330 -14.93 23.87 2.19
C GLY A 330 -15.42 22.42 2.35
N PRO A 331 -16.65 22.12 1.89
CA PRO A 331 -17.26 20.80 2.05
C PRO A 331 -16.51 19.68 1.30
N LEU A 332 -15.77 20.02 0.24
CA LEU A 332 -14.92 19.05 -0.48
C LEU A 332 -13.75 18.57 0.38
N MET A 333 -13.12 19.44 1.17
CA MET A 333 -12.05 19.03 2.09
C MET A 333 -12.62 18.28 3.31
N SER A 334 -13.79 18.67 3.81
CA SER A 334 -14.54 17.87 4.80
C SER A 334 -14.84 16.45 4.31
N LEU A 335 -15.21 16.29 3.02
CA LEU A 335 -15.44 15.00 2.40
C LEU A 335 -14.15 14.19 2.25
N VAL A 336 -13.07 14.82 1.78
CA VAL A 336 -11.73 14.19 1.69
C VAL A 336 -11.21 13.76 3.07
N TYR A 337 -11.41 14.55 4.13
CA TYR A 337 -11.04 14.13 5.50
C TYR A 337 -11.89 12.96 6.02
N GLN A 338 -13.21 12.98 5.77
CA GLN A 338 -14.07 11.85 6.12
C GLN A 338 -13.58 10.57 5.43
N TYR A 339 -13.28 10.64 4.13
CA TYR A 339 -12.74 9.51 3.40
C TYR A 339 -11.33 9.14 3.87
N TYR A 340 -10.41 10.07 4.11
CA TYR A 340 -9.07 9.79 4.67
C TYR A 340 -9.14 9.01 6.00
N THR A 341 -10.13 9.32 6.84
CA THR A 341 -10.40 8.61 8.09
C THR A 341 -11.34 7.39 7.95
N LYS A 342 -11.49 6.83 6.74
CA LYS A 342 -12.31 5.62 6.44
C LYS A 342 -13.78 5.75 6.93
N SER A 343 -14.30 6.98 6.88
CA SER A 343 -15.61 7.40 7.41
C SER A 343 -15.81 7.15 8.92
N TYR A 344 -14.73 6.98 9.69
CA TYR A 344 -14.76 7.06 11.15
C TYR A 344 -14.80 8.51 11.63
N GLY A 345 -13.98 9.38 11.02
CA GLY A 345 -13.96 10.81 11.29
C GLY A 345 -15.04 11.55 10.51
N ASN A 346 -15.67 12.54 11.15
CA ASN A 346 -16.54 13.51 10.51
C ASN A 346 -15.69 14.66 9.96
N GLY A 347 -15.99 15.14 8.74
CA GLY A 347 -15.30 16.28 8.10
C GLY A 347 -15.21 17.57 8.93
N ASN A 348 -16.04 17.72 9.98
CA ASN A 348 -16.03 18.84 10.91
C ASN A 348 -15.10 18.64 12.14
N GLN A 349 -14.44 17.50 12.30
CA GLN A 349 -13.48 17.25 13.40
C GLN A 349 -12.07 17.71 13.06
N CYS A 350 -11.72 17.77 11.78
CA CYS A 350 -10.48 18.36 11.30
C CYS A 350 -10.64 19.87 11.20
N ASP A 351 -9.90 20.63 12.01
CA ASP A 351 -9.85 22.10 11.94
C ASP A 351 -9.00 22.57 10.74
N HIS A 352 -8.89 23.89 10.54
CA HIS A 352 -8.07 24.47 9.47
C HIS A 352 -6.61 23.95 9.49
N ASN A 353 -6.00 23.83 10.68
CA ASN A 353 -4.61 23.38 10.81
C ASN A 353 -4.47 21.89 10.41
N CYS A 354 -5.41 21.05 10.86
CA CYS A 354 -5.51 19.66 10.45
C CYS A 354 -5.72 19.53 8.93
N ARG A 355 -6.57 20.37 8.32
CA ARG A 355 -6.82 20.38 6.87
C ARG A 355 -5.59 20.82 6.10
N ARG A 356 -4.86 21.83 6.58
CA ARG A 356 -3.58 22.27 6.01
C ARG A 356 -2.52 21.18 6.10
N GLY A 357 -2.42 20.50 7.23
CA GLY A 357 -1.53 19.33 7.41
C GLY A 357 -1.85 18.24 6.39
N LEU A 358 -3.10 17.79 6.34
CA LEU A 358 -3.54 16.76 5.40
C LEU A 358 -3.30 17.13 3.92
N LEU A 359 -3.57 18.38 3.54
CA LEU A 359 -3.32 18.87 2.18
C LEU A 359 -1.82 18.99 1.88
N CYS A 360 -1.00 19.27 2.89
CA CYS A 360 0.45 19.23 2.83
C CYS A 360 0.95 17.78 2.68
N ASP A 361 0.39 16.81 3.39
CA ASP A 361 0.75 15.38 3.30
C ASP A 361 0.41 14.75 1.93
N PHE A 362 -0.57 15.30 1.19
CA PHE A 362 -0.90 14.90 -0.19
C PHE A 362 0.06 15.45 -1.26
N ILE A 363 0.83 16.50 -0.96
CA ILE A 363 1.81 17.11 -1.89
C ILE A 363 3.26 17.03 -1.35
N THR A 364 3.44 16.48 -0.15
CA THR A 364 4.74 16.19 0.44
C THR A 364 5.19 14.81 0.00
N TYR A 365 6.32 14.81 -0.69
CA TYR A 365 6.52 13.87 -1.77
C TYR A 365 7.92 13.27 -1.67
N ARG A 366 8.94 14.12 -1.80
CA ARG A 366 10.29 13.83 -1.33
C ARG A 366 10.33 13.91 0.19
N SER A 367 10.94 12.90 0.80
CA SER A 367 11.31 12.95 2.22
C SER A 367 12.26 14.12 2.50
N GLU A 368 12.05 14.78 3.63
CA GLU A 368 12.77 15.98 4.11
C GLU A 368 12.74 17.18 3.13
N ASP A 369 11.67 17.37 2.36
CA ASP A 369 11.47 18.54 1.50
C ASP A 369 10.80 19.71 2.25
N PRO A 370 11.53 20.81 2.55
CA PRO A 370 10.96 21.94 3.29
C PRO A 370 10.05 22.86 2.45
N HIS A 371 10.02 22.69 1.12
CA HIS A 371 9.33 23.60 0.19
C HIS A 371 8.06 23.00 -0.42
N ALA A 372 7.79 21.71 -0.21
CA ALA A 372 6.62 21.02 -0.78
C ALA A 372 5.29 21.76 -0.51
N CYS A 373 5.16 22.36 0.68
CA CYS A 373 3.93 23.01 1.14
C CYS A 373 3.93 24.54 1.04
N ASP A 374 4.96 25.16 0.45
CA ASP A 374 5.02 26.62 0.21
C ASP A 374 3.88 27.14 -0.68
N SER A 375 3.24 26.25 -1.45
CA SER A 375 2.09 26.60 -2.30
C SER A 375 0.74 26.59 -1.58
N ILE A 376 0.69 26.19 -0.31
CA ILE A 376 -0.51 26.22 0.53
C ILE A 376 -0.50 27.52 1.35
N LEU A 377 -1.49 28.39 1.12
CA LEU A 377 -1.63 29.66 1.82
C LEU A 377 -2.19 29.48 3.24
N ASP A 378 -1.90 30.46 4.09
CA ASP A 378 -2.50 30.68 5.41
C ASP A 378 -3.93 31.28 5.30
#